data_AF-A0A7Y4R3N2-F1
#
_entry.id   AF-A0A7Y4R3N2-F1
#
_cell.length_a   1.000
_cell.length_b   1.000
_cell.length_c   1.000
_cell.angle_alpha   90.00
_cell.angle_beta   90.00
_cell.angle_gamma   90.00
#
_symmetry.space_group_name_H-M   'P 1'
#
loop_
_entity.id
_entity.type
_entity.pdbx_description
1 polymer ?
#
loop_
_entity_poly.entity_id
_entity_poly.type
_entity_poly.pdbx_seq_one_letter_code
_entity_poly.pdbx_strand_id
1 'polypeptide(L)'
;MKKFLAIALFSVSTSLCAQDTIRYAVLSAGKPSGQQWIIQNAPDAYTLFYEFNDRGRGPGLTVQLKTDDKGIPVYRLVTGFDYFKAPVNEVYELKNGEARWKSATENGTKNMTAPSLYSPINSTPAEIEWMLQAALQQKNHQIETLPSGFLQVKHIKNHTTSIDGISEELELYSFVGAGGPPTHAWFTPKKKFFASVSGWSGVVLKGYENTVTELYEAQKRAEHDYFELQADHLVELSDKPVAFKNVTVFNSLTGKYLKDQTVIVENGLIREVGKASKIKIESTYKVIDGNGKVLMPGLWDNHAHYSTEQGLYHLAGGVTNIKALGNSLDLPDTKKQVDRGELLGPEISIMSGFSDFA
;
A
#
# COMPACT_ATOMS: atom_id res chain seq x y z
N MET A 1 48.11 63.22 29.11
CA MET A 1 48.05 62.06 28.19
C MET A 1 47.04 61.05 28.74
N LYS A 2 45.81 61.03 28.22
CA LYS A 2 44.75 60.11 28.63
C LYS A 2 44.83 58.85 27.76
N LYS A 3 45.07 57.68 28.36
CA LYS A 3 45.07 56.38 27.67
C LYS A 3 43.63 55.87 27.60
N PHE A 4 43.09 55.71 26.39
CA PHE A 4 41.81 55.06 26.14
C PHE A 4 41.97 53.54 26.22
N LEU A 5 41.12 52.90 27.01
CA LEU A 5 40.98 51.44 27.12
C LEU A 5 39.97 51.01 26.05
N ALA A 6 40.43 50.28 25.02
CA ALA A 6 39.55 49.71 24.00
C ALA A 6 38.97 48.40 24.52
N ILE A 7 37.64 48.35 24.69
CA ILE A 7 36.89 47.13 25.00
C ILE A 7 36.63 46.42 23.68
N ALA A 8 37.21 45.24 23.49
CA ALA A 8 36.92 44.37 22.35
C ALA A 8 35.56 43.67 22.57
N LEU A 9 34.56 44.08 21.81
CA LEU A 9 33.28 43.35 21.69
C LEU A 9 33.51 42.10 20.85
N PHE A 10 33.52 40.93 21.49
CA PHE A 10 33.38 39.65 20.81
C PHE A 10 31.94 39.51 20.32
N SER A 11 31.71 39.72 19.03
CA SER A 11 30.49 39.29 18.36
C SER A 11 30.49 37.76 18.29
N VAL A 12 29.65 37.11 19.10
CA VAL A 12 29.34 35.69 18.93
C VAL A 12 28.47 35.58 17.68
N SER A 13 29.09 35.22 16.56
CA SER A 13 28.39 34.87 15.33
C SER A 13 27.70 33.52 15.55
N THR A 14 26.41 33.53 15.89
CA THR A 14 25.60 32.31 15.77
C THR A 14 25.46 32.02 14.28
N SER A 15 26.23 31.06 13.77
CA SER A 15 25.95 30.47 12.46
C SER A 15 24.56 29.85 12.54
N LEU A 16 23.55 30.51 11.95
CA LEU A 16 22.34 29.80 11.53
C LEU A 16 22.81 28.77 10.50
N CYS A 17 22.90 27.50 10.90
CA CYS A 17 22.95 26.41 9.93
C CYS A 17 21.71 26.59 9.05
N ALA A 18 21.91 26.79 7.74
CA ALA A 18 20.81 26.76 6.80
C ALA A 18 20.06 25.44 7.02
N GLN A 19 18.77 25.55 7.28
CA GLN A 19 17.95 24.40 7.59
C GLN A 19 17.70 23.65 6.27
N ASP A 20 18.47 22.59 6.02
CA ASP A 20 18.39 21.83 4.78
C ASP A 20 16.97 21.27 4.62
N THR A 21 16.25 21.84 3.65
CA THR A 21 14.90 21.43 3.30
C THR A 21 14.98 20.52 2.09
N ILE A 22 14.64 19.25 2.28
CA ILE A 22 14.52 18.29 1.18
C ILE A 22 13.12 18.45 0.58
N ARG A 23 13.04 18.54 -0.75
CA ARG A 23 11.79 18.74 -1.48
C ARG A 23 11.55 17.59 -2.42
N TYR A 24 10.29 17.21 -2.56
CA TYR A 24 9.80 16.18 -3.47
C TYR A 24 8.64 16.75 -4.28
N ALA A 25 8.54 16.32 -5.54
CA ALA A 25 7.39 16.56 -6.38
C ALA A 25 6.40 15.40 -6.23
N VAL A 26 5.11 15.73 -6.14
CA VAL A 26 4.02 14.74 -6.24
C VAL A 26 3.45 14.83 -7.65
N LEU A 27 3.38 13.69 -8.32
CA LEU A 27 2.89 13.55 -9.68
C LEU A 27 1.59 12.73 -9.70
N SER A 28 0.66 13.12 -10.55
CA SER A 28 -0.54 12.36 -10.90
C SER A 28 -0.66 12.31 -12.42
N ALA A 29 -0.82 11.11 -12.98
CA ALA A 29 -0.79 10.88 -14.42
C ALA A 29 0.46 11.50 -15.10
N GLY A 30 1.62 11.43 -14.43
CA GLY A 30 2.88 11.99 -14.91
C GLY A 30 3.00 13.52 -14.82
N LYS A 31 1.98 14.24 -14.32
CA LYS A 31 1.99 15.70 -14.19
C LYS A 31 2.12 16.12 -12.72
N PRO A 32 2.82 17.22 -12.40
CA PRO A 32 2.84 17.75 -11.04
C PRO A 32 1.44 18.05 -10.52
N SER A 33 1.13 17.52 -9.33
CA SER A 33 -0.17 17.69 -8.65
C SER A 33 -0.02 18.11 -7.18
N GLY A 34 1.21 18.12 -6.65
CA GLY A 34 1.47 18.46 -5.26
C GLY A 34 2.95 18.43 -4.90
N GLN A 35 3.21 18.38 -3.60
CA GLN A 35 4.56 18.46 -3.05
C GLN A 35 4.67 17.76 -1.70
N GLN A 36 5.89 17.33 -1.39
CA GLN A 36 6.28 16.89 -0.05
C GLN A 36 7.59 17.54 0.35
N TRP A 37 7.70 17.99 1.60
CA TRP A 37 8.93 18.55 2.15
C TRP A 37 9.35 17.82 3.42
N ILE A 38 10.66 17.77 3.67
CA ILE A 38 11.25 17.36 4.94
C ILE A 38 12.16 18.49 5.40
N ILE A 39 11.92 18.97 6.60
CA ILE A 39 12.72 20.00 7.27
C ILE A 39 13.31 19.37 8.52
N GLN A 40 14.64 19.29 8.64
CA GLN A 40 15.29 18.86 9.87
C GLN A 40 15.43 20.06 10.82
N ASN A 41 14.72 20.03 11.95
CA ASN A 41 14.74 21.09 12.98
C ASN A 41 15.87 20.91 13.99
N ALA A 42 16.22 19.65 14.26
CA ALA A 42 17.33 19.24 15.12
C ALA A 42 17.83 17.87 14.65
N PRO A 43 18.96 17.35 15.16
CA PRO A 43 19.45 16.02 14.79
C PRO A 43 18.39 14.91 14.86
N ASP A 44 17.48 15.00 15.82
CA ASP A 44 16.43 14.03 16.14
C ASP A 44 14.99 14.55 15.88
N ALA A 45 14.82 15.74 15.29
CA ALA A 45 13.51 16.38 15.14
C ALA A 45 13.26 16.88 13.72
N TYR A 46 12.10 16.56 13.16
CA TYR A 46 11.73 16.84 11.78
C TYR A 46 10.32 17.42 11.66
N THR A 47 10.12 18.29 10.67
CA THR A 47 8.80 18.70 10.19
C THR A 47 8.65 18.20 8.77
N LEU A 48 7.59 17.45 8.51
CA LEU A 48 7.23 17.00 7.18
C LEU A 48 5.95 17.68 6.74
N PHE A 49 5.87 17.96 5.45
CA PHE A 49 4.68 18.48 4.81
C PHE A 49 4.35 17.60 3.61
N TYR A 50 3.08 17.31 3.38
CA TYR A 50 2.63 16.57 2.21
C TYR A 50 1.25 17.06 1.77
N GLU A 51 1.16 17.46 0.51
CA GLU A 51 -0.12 17.80 -0.11
C GLU A 51 -0.16 17.41 -1.58
N PHE A 52 -1.36 17.16 -2.08
CA PHE A 52 -1.65 17.20 -3.51
C PHE A 52 -3.12 17.50 -3.76
N ASN A 53 -3.45 17.90 -4.99
CA ASN A 53 -4.83 18.07 -5.43
C ASN A 53 -5.19 17.03 -6.49
N ASP A 54 -6.25 16.29 -6.22
CA ASP A 54 -6.90 15.41 -7.18
C ASP A 54 -8.36 15.83 -7.31
N ARG A 55 -8.65 16.70 -8.28
CA ARG A 55 -10.00 17.18 -8.62
C ARG A 55 -10.80 17.67 -7.40
N GLY A 56 -10.16 18.45 -6.53
CA GLY A 56 -10.76 18.98 -5.30
C GLY A 56 -10.59 18.10 -4.05
N ARG A 57 -10.04 16.89 -4.20
CA ARG A 57 -9.63 15.99 -3.10
C ARG A 57 -8.12 16.07 -2.89
N GLY A 58 -7.63 15.33 -1.90
CA GLY A 58 -6.21 15.16 -1.60
C GLY A 58 -5.84 15.61 -0.18
N PRO A 59 -4.83 14.99 0.43
CA PRO A 59 -4.37 15.34 1.75
C PRO A 59 -3.68 16.70 1.76
N GLY A 60 -3.67 17.33 2.93
CA GLY A 60 -2.80 18.45 3.26
C GLY A 60 -2.35 18.26 4.69
N LEU A 61 -1.18 17.64 4.87
CA LEU A 61 -0.70 17.13 6.15
C LEU A 61 0.58 17.85 6.57
N THR A 62 0.67 18.16 7.86
CA THR A 62 1.92 18.53 8.53
C THR A 62 2.19 17.51 9.63
N VAL A 63 3.40 16.94 9.63
CA VAL A 63 3.85 15.96 10.62
C VAL A 63 5.03 16.53 11.38
N GLN A 64 4.91 16.61 12.71
CA GLN A 64 6.04 16.81 13.60
C GLN A 64 6.53 15.44 14.06
N LEU A 65 7.79 15.12 13.80
CA LEU A 65 8.38 13.81 14.10
C LEU A 65 9.60 13.99 15.00
N LYS A 66 9.76 13.14 16.02
CA LYS A 66 11.03 12.98 16.74
C LYS A 66 11.44 11.53 16.84
N THR A 67 12.74 11.30 16.83
CA THR A 67 13.33 9.96 16.95
C THR A 67 14.14 9.80 18.22
N ASP A 68 14.43 8.56 18.61
CA ASP A 68 15.47 8.25 19.57
C ASP A 68 16.88 8.35 18.94
N ASP A 69 17.91 7.98 19.72
CA ASP A 69 19.31 7.96 19.29
C ASP A 69 19.62 6.92 18.19
N LYS A 70 18.69 5.98 17.96
CA LYS A 70 18.74 4.97 16.91
C LYS A 70 17.92 5.35 15.68
N GLY A 71 17.31 6.55 15.67
CA GLY A 71 16.47 7.00 14.57
C GLY A 71 15.08 6.36 14.54
N ILE A 72 14.65 5.69 15.61
CA ILE A 72 13.30 5.12 15.72
C ILE A 72 12.33 6.22 16.16
N PRO A 73 11.20 6.43 15.46
CA PRO A 73 10.19 7.40 15.86
C PRO A 73 9.66 7.16 17.28
N VAL A 74 9.79 8.16 18.15
CA VAL A 74 9.27 8.16 19.53
C VAL A 74 8.21 9.23 19.77
N TYR A 75 8.07 10.21 18.89
CA TYR A 75 6.99 11.17 18.94
C TYR A 75 6.54 11.51 17.53
N ARG A 76 5.22 11.64 17.37
CA ARG A 76 4.61 12.04 16.12
C ARG A 76 3.32 12.81 16.38
N LEU A 77 3.16 13.95 15.72
CA LEU A 77 1.90 14.69 15.67
C LEU A 77 1.58 15.01 14.22
N VAL A 78 0.43 14.57 13.73
CA VAL A 78 -0.12 14.92 12.43
C VAL A 78 -1.29 15.85 12.60
N THR A 79 -1.26 16.92 11.82
CA THR A 79 -2.38 17.86 11.70
C THR A 79 -2.67 18.15 10.23
N GLY A 80 -3.88 18.61 9.94
CA GLY A 80 -4.28 19.06 8.61
C GLY A 80 -5.56 18.40 8.17
N PHE A 81 -5.61 17.90 6.94
CA PHE A 81 -6.78 17.24 6.37
C PHE A 81 -6.40 15.98 5.59
N ASP A 82 -7.26 14.97 5.65
CA ASP A 82 -7.10 13.72 4.89
C ASP A 82 -7.48 13.91 3.40
N TYR A 83 -7.43 12.81 2.65
CA TYR A 83 -7.80 12.81 1.22
C TYR A 83 -9.22 13.34 0.96
N PHE A 84 -10.17 13.06 1.85
CA PHE A 84 -11.57 13.48 1.75
C PHE A 84 -11.85 14.82 2.45
N LYS A 85 -10.80 15.55 2.84
CA LYS A 85 -10.85 16.85 3.52
C LYS A 85 -11.43 16.80 4.94
N ALA A 86 -11.49 15.62 5.57
CA ALA A 86 -11.80 15.54 6.99
C ALA A 86 -10.59 16.02 7.80
N PRO A 87 -10.81 16.74 8.92
CA PRO A 87 -9.71 17.23 9.75
C PRO A 87 -8.93 16.07 10.39
N VAL A 88 -7.61 16.16 10.35
CA VAL A 88 -6.69 15.20 10.94
C VAL A 88 -6.05 15.81 12.19
N ASN A 89 -6.11 15.05 13.27
CA ASN A 89 -5.32 15.27 14.49
C ASN A 89 -4.98 13.90 15.08
N GLU A 90 -3.75 13.45 14.83
CA GLU A 90 -3.27 12.14 15.26
C GLU A 90 -1.93 12.28 15.98
N VAL A 91 -1.84 11.71 17.17
CA VAL A 91 -0.64 11.80 18.02
C VAL A 91 -0.18 10.42 18.45
N TYR A 92 1.13 10.22 18.46
CA TYR A 92 1.83 9.11 19.08
C TYR A 92 2.98 9.64 19.92
N GLU A 93 3.16 9.10 21.12
CA GLU A 93 4.28 9.40 22.02
C GLU A 93 4.73 8.13 22.73
N LEU A 94 6.03 7.85 22.69
CA LEU A 94 6.72 6.89 23.53
C LEU A 94 7.52 7.65 24.57
N LYS A 95 7.11 7.54 25.83
CA LYS A 95 7.77 8.22 26.95
C LYS A 95 7.90 7.27 28.13
N ASN A 96 9.09 7.21 28.72
CA ASN A 96 9.39 6.36 29.89
C ASN A 96 8.99 4.88 29.69
N GLY A 97 9.16 4.36 28.46
CA GLY A 97 8.81 2.97 28.13
C GLY A 97 7.33 2.71 27.89
N GLU A 98 6.46 3.73 27.94
CA GLU A 98 5.03 3.61 27.65
C GLU A 98 4.70 4.34 26.35
N ALA A 99 4.20 3.59 25.37
CA ALA A 99 3.65 4.12 24.14
C ALA A 99 2.19 4.54 24.35
N ARG A 100 1.80 5.70 23.82
CA ARG A 100 0.43 6.20 23.79
C ARG A 100 0.11 6.73 22.40
N TRP A 101 -1.10 6.48 21.91
CA TRP A 101 -1.57 7.02 20.65
C TRP A 101 -3.04 7.41 20.71
N LYS A 102 -3.41 8.37 19.86
CA LYS A 102 -4.79 8.81 19.69
C LYS A 102 -4.98 9.38 18.28
N SER A 103 -6.04 8.93 17.62
CA SER A 103 -6.53 9.42 16.34
C SER A 103 -8.04 9.70 16.43
N ALA A 104 -8.68 10.02 15.29
CA ALA A 104 -10.13 10.18 15.21
C ALA A 104 -10.89 8.86 15.41
N THR A 105 -10.27 7.71 15.16
CA THR A 105 -10.93 6.39 15.15
C THR A 105 -10.39 5.42 16.20
N GLU A 106 -9.22 5.68 16.79
CA GLU A 106 -8.53 4.75 17.68
C GLU A 106 -7.76 5.50 18.78
N ASN A 107 -7.63 4.88 19.95
CA ASN A 107 -6.71 5.36 20.99
C ASN A 107 -6.25 4.20 21.86
N GLY A 108 -5.02 4.29 22.38
CA GLY A 108 -4.50 3.22 23.21
C GLY A 108 -3.18 3.55 23.88
N THR A 109 -2.78 2.63 24.76
CA THR A 109 -1.49 2.67 25.45
C THR A 109 -0.89 1.26 25.48
N LYS A 110 0.43 1.17 25.48
CA LYS A 110 1.14 -0.11 25.60
C LYS A 110 2.49 0.11 26.28
N ASN A 111 2.81 -0.70 27.28
CA ASN A 111 4.16 -0.76 27.83
C ASN A 111 5.07 -1.49 26.86
N MET A 112 6.20 -0.87 26.54
CA MET A 112 7.14 -1.34 25.54
C MET A 112 8.22 -2.19 26.19
N THR A 113 8.39 -3.41 25.67
CA THR A 113 9.47 -4.33 26.07
C THR A 113 10.55 -4.47 25.00
N ALA A 114 10.29 -3.93 23.81
CA ALA A 114 11.18 -3.93 22.65
C ALA A 114 10.90 -2.68 21.79
N PRO A 115 11.83 -2.30 20.88
CA PRO A 115 11.56 -1.26 19.89
C PRO A 115 10.36 -1.62 19.00
N SER A 116 9.54 -0.64 18.66
CA SER A 116 8.40 -0.82 17.75
C SER A 116 8.12 0.45 16.97
N LEU A 117 7.45 0.31 15.83
CA LEU A 117 6.96 1.42 15.02
C LEU A 117 5.48 1.66 15.29
N TYR A 118 5.07 2.92 15.40
CA TYR A 118 3.65 3.26 15.34
C TYR A 118 3.16 3.17 13.90
N SER A 119 2.05 2.47 13.64
CA SER A 119 1.38 2.41 12.35
C SER A 119 0.27 3.46 12.32
N PRO A 120 0.48 4.61 11.65
CA PRO A 120 -0.48 5.70 11.68
C PRO A 120 -1.61 5.51 10.66
N ILE A 121 -2.73 6.18 10.90
CA ILE A 121 -3.84 6.23 9.92
C ILE A 121 -3.49 7.19 8.78
N ASN A 122 -2.91 8.34 9.13
CA ASN A 122 -2.49 9.35 8.15
C ASN A 122 -0.97 9.51 8.19
N SER A 123 -0.32 9.47 7.02
CA SER A 123 1.14 9.55 6.88
C SER A 123 1.55 10.35 5.65
N THR A 124 2.79 10.86 5.67
CA THR A 124 3.47 11.29 4.45
C THR A 124 4.25 10.12 3.84
N PRO A 125 4.41 10.05 2.50
CA PRO A 125 5.26 9.07 1.84
C PRO A 125 6.70 9.01 2.36
N ALA A 126 7.31 10.15 2.73
CA ALA A 126 8.68 10.20 3.24
C ALA A 126 8.88 9.44 4.57
N GLU A 127 7.84 9.21 5.35
CA GLU A 127 7.97 8.56 6.66
C GLU A 127 8.50 7.12 6.57
N ILE A 128 8.36 6.51 5.39
CA ILE A 128 8.90 5.19 5.08
C ILE A 128 10.44 5.13 5.24
N GLU A 129 11.13 6.27 5.19
CA GLU A 129 12.57 6.38 5.49
C GLU A 129 12.91 5.87 6.88
N TRP A 130 12.25 6.41 7.92
CA TRP A 130 12.50 6.00 9.30
C TRP A 130 12.02 4.56 9.54
N MET A 131 10.94 4.15 8.88
CA MET A 131 10.46 2.77 8.95
C MET A 131 11.49 1.78 8.41
N LEU A 132 12.10 2.09 7.25
CA LEU A 132 13.17 1.30 6.66
C LEU A 132 14.38 1.23 7.59
N GLN A 133 14.87 2.38 8.05
CA GLN A 133 16.07 2.46 8.89
C GLN A 133 15.87 1.75 10.24
N ALA A 134 14.69 1.85 10.85
CA ALA A 134 14.36 1.15 12.09
C ALA A 134 14.29 -0.37 11.89
N ALA A 135 13.66 -0.84 10.82
CA ALA A 135 13.53 -2.26 10.51
C ALA A 135 14.89 -2.90 10.19
N LEU A 136 15.77 -2.23 9.43
CA LEU A 136 17.11 -2.72 9.09
C LEU A 136 18.02 -2.94 10.31
N GLN A 137 17.74 -2.27 11.43
CA GLN A 137 18.48 -2.47 12.69
C GLN A 137 18.01 -3.70 13.48
N GLN A 138 16.90 -4.32 13.09
CA GLN A 138 16.34 -5.47 13.78
C GLN A 138 16.76 -6.79 13.13
N LYS A 139 16.67 -7.87 13.91
CA LYS A 139 16.85 -9.23 13.40
C LYS A 139 15.87 -9.50 12.25
N ASN A 140 16.36 -10.13 11.18
CA ASN A 140 15.57 -10.45 9.97
C ASN A 140 14.93 -9.22 9.28
N HIS A 141 15.45 -8.02 9.57
CA HIS A 141 14.92 -6.75 9.09
C HIS A 141 13.42 -6.57 9.38
N GLN A 142 12.99 -7.03 10.56
CA GLN A 142 11.59 -7.02 10.98
C GLN A 142 11.43 -6.33 12.33
N ILE A 143 10.47 -5.42 12.43
CA ILE A 143 10.15 -4.67 13.65
C ILE A 143 8.66 -4.78 13.98
N GLU A 144 8.32 -4.88 15.27
CA GLU A 144 6.92 -4.88 15.71
C GLU A 144 6.25 -3.55 15.40
N THR A 145 4.95 -3.59 15.11
CA THR A 145 4.13 -2.39 14.91
C THR A 145 3.06 -2.25 15.97
N LEU A 146 2.73 -1.00 16.31
CA LEU A 146 1.60 -0.63 17.17
C LEU A 146 0.40 -0.22 16.30
N PRO A 147 -0.84 -0.58 16.68
CA PRO A 147 -1.21 -1.30 17.90
C PRO A 147 -0.87 -2.80 17.87
N SER A 148 -0.72 -3.40 16.69
CA SER A 148 -0.35 -4.79 16.49
C SER A 148 0.31 -5.00 15.12
N GLY A 149 0.92 -6.17 14.92
CA GLY A 149 1.51 -6.58 13.66
C GLY A 149 3.03 -6.42 13.63
N PHE A 150 3.57 -6.43 12.42
CA PHE A 150 4.99 -6.18 12.16
C PHE A 150 5.16 -5.45 10.84
N LEU A 151 6.32 -4.83 10.69
CA LEU A 151 6.85 -4.39 9.41
C LEU A 151 8.11 -5.19 9.14
N GLN A 152 8.21 -5.82 7.97
CA GLN A 152 9.42 -6.44 7.49
C GLN A 152 9.84 -5.80 6.18
N VAL A 153 11.15 -5.56 6.03
CA VAL A 153 11.72 -4.94 4.83
C VAL A 153 12.70 -5.87 4.15
N LYS A 154 12.68 -5.86 2.81
CA LYS A 154 13.60 -6.66 1.99
C LYS A 154 14.19 -5.80 0.88
N HIS A 155 15.51 -5.85 0.74
CA HIS A 155 16.18 -5.30 -0.44
C HIS A 155 15.85 -6.15 -1.66
N ILE A 156 15.42 -5.51 -2.75
CA ILE A 156 14.97 -6.17 -3.97
C ILE A 156 16.04 -6.10 -5.05
N LYS A 157 16.53 -4.89 -5.34
CA LYS A 157 17.54 -4.65 -6.37
C LYS A 157 18.20 -3.30 -6.22
N ASN A 158 19.35 -3.15 -6.85
CA ASN A 158 19.95 -1.86 -7.13
C ASN A 158 19.50 -1.37 -8.51
N HIS A 159 19.52 -0.05 -8.69
CA HIS A 159 19.25 0.62 -9.96
C HIS A 159 20.09 1.89 -10.04
N THR A 160 20.42 2.32 -11.24
CA THR A 160 21.09 3.61 -11.46
C THR A 160 20.23 4.41 -12.41
N THR A 161 19.81 5.60 -11.96
CA THR A 161 19.14 6.58 -12.82
C THR A 161 20.11 7.72 -13.11
N SER A 162 19.76 8.60 -14.05
CA SER A 162 20.57 9.77 -14.34
C SER A 162 19.73 10.95 -14.82
N ILE A 163 20.13 12.15 -14.43
CA ILE A 163 19.56 13.41 -14.93
C ILE A 163 20.69 14.32 -15.34
N ASP A 164 20.60 14.85 -16.56
CA ASP A 164 21.59 15.76 -17.12
C ASP A 164 23.04 15.24 -17.01
N GLY A 165 23.22 13.92 -17.11
CA GLY A 165 24.51 13.24 -17.00
C GLY A 165 25.02 13.00 -15.57
N ILE A 166 24.26 13.37 -14.54
CA ILE A 166 24.54 13.06 -13.13
C ILE A 166 23.86 11.73 -12.81
N SER A 167 24.66 10.70 -12.49
CA SER A 167 24.16 9.41 -12.06
C SER A 167 23.81 9.40 -10.58
N GLU A 168 22.67 8.80 -10.25
CA GLU A 168 22.26 8.50 -8.88
C GLU A 168 22.09 6.99 -8.72
N GLU A 169 22.77 6.44 -7.71
CA GLU A 169 22.57 5.05 -7.29
C GLU A 169 21.34 4.95 -6.39
N LEU A 170 20.52 3.94 -6.64
CA LEU A 170 19.27 3.70 -5.95
C LEU A 170 19.12 2.23 -5.57
N GLU A 171 18.37 2.01 -4.50
CA GLU A 171 18.03 0.70 -3.97
C GLU A 171 16.51 0.61 -3.84
N LEU A 172 15.93 -0.45 -4.41
CA LEU A 172 14.53 -0.79 -4.24
C LEU A 172 14.36 -1.64 -2.99
N TYR A 173 13.47 -1.23 -2.10
CA TYR A 173 13.06 -2.02 -0.95
C TYR A 173 11.57 -2.35 -1.02
N SER A 174 11.22 -3.57 -0.62
CA SER A 174 9.84 -3.96 -0.37
C SER A 174 9.51 -3.92 1.12
N PHE A 175 8.25 -3.63 1.43
CA PHE A 175 7.69 -3.48 2.78
C PHE A 175 6.48 -4.40 2.90
N VAL A 176 6.51 -5.30 3.88
CA VAL A 176 5.42 -6.28 4.13
C VAL A 176 4.99 -6.24 5.59
N GLY A 177 3.75 -6.68 5.85
CA GLY A 177 3.20 -6.81 7.21
C GLY A 177 2.03 -5.86 7.53
N ALA A 178 1.66 -4.98 6.60
CA ALA A 178 0.49 -4.10 6.70
C ALA A 178 -0.86 -4.79 6.35
N GLY A 179 -0.91 -6.12 6.29
CA GLY A 179 -2.12 -6.87 5.94
C GLY A 179 -2.43 -7.00 4.44
N GLY A 180 -1.45 -6.74 3.58
CA GLY A 180 -1.60 -6.72 2.12
C GLY A 180 -0.36 -7.17 1.34
N PRO A 181 -0.39 -7.07 -0.01
CA PRO A 181 0.78 -7.22 -0.86
C PRO A 181 1.93 -6.29 -0.44
N PRO A 182 3.18 -6.62 -0.80
CA PRO A 182 4.31 -5.75 -0.57
C PRO A 182 4.13 -4.38 -1.24
N THR A 183 4.44 -3.31 -0.52
CA THR A 183 4.64 -1.99 -1.12
C THR A 183 6.12 -1.76 -1.37
N HIS A 184 6.45 -0.86 -2.28
CA HIS A 184 7.84 -0.61 -2.68
C HIS A 184 8.19 0.87 -2.62
N ALA A 185 9.44 1.16 -2.28
CA ALA A 185 10.01 2.49 -2.37
C ALA A 185 11.50 2.44 -2.73
N TRP A 186 11.95 3.49 -3.39
CA TRP A 186 13.32 3.71 -3.81
C TRP A 186 14.05 4.59 -2.80
N PHE A 187 15.28 4.18 -2.48
CA PHE A 187 16.15 4.85 -1.53
C PHE A 187 17.53 5.07 -2.12
N THR A 188 18.25 6.06 -1.63
CA THR A 188 19.69 6.17 -1.90
C THR A 188 20.46 5.13 -1.06
N PRO A 189 21.76 4.85 -1.36
CA PRO A 189 22.58 3.93 -0.55
C PRO A 189 22.65 4.30 0.94
N LYS A 190 22.49 5.59 1.25
CA LYS A 190 22.39 6.15 2.62
C LYS A 190 21.02 5.92 3.27
N LYS A 191 20.14 5.13 2.65
CA LYS A 191 18.77 4.82 3.08
C LYS A 191 17.91 6.08 3.22
N LYS A 192 18.14 7.08 2.36
CA LYS A 192 17.29 8.28 2.27
C LYS A 192 16.18 8.06 1.26
N PHE A 193 14.94 8.45 1.59
CA PHE A 193 13.81 8.30 0.69
C PHE A 193 14.06 9.08 -0.60
N PHE A 194 13.99 8.40 -1.73
CA PHE A 194 14.21 8.97 -3.05
C PHE A 194 12.90 9.07 -3.83
N ALA A 195 12.17 7.96 -3.94
CA ALA A 195 10.90 7.92 -4.63
C ALA A 195 9.95 6.82 -4.15
N SER A 196 8.65 7.06 -4.32
CA SER A 196 7.59 6.06 -4.32
C SER A 196 6.83 6.24 -5.63
N VAL A 197 6.78 5.22 -6.49
CA VAL A 197 6.21 5.32 -7.83
C VAL A 197 5.19 4.22 -8.07
N SER A 198 4.15 4.53 -8.86
CA SER A 198 3.13 3.59 -9.33
C SER A 198 2.66 3.97 -10.73
N GLY A 199 1.75 3.19 -11.32
CA GLY A 199 1.21 3.45 -12.66
C GLY A 199 0.41 4.75 -12.80
N TRP A 200 -0.10 5.32 -11.70
CA TRP A 200 -0.90 6.56 -11.72
C TRP A 200 -0.26 7.72 -10.95
N SER A 201 0.44 7.43 -9.85
CA SER A 201 0.95 8.46 -8.93
C SER A 201 2.43 8.27 -8.66
N GLY A 202 3.12 9.35 -8.31
CA GLY A 202 4.51 9.27 -7.86
C GLY A 202 4.84 10.37 -6.86
N VAL A 203 5.75 10.08 -5.95
CA VAL A 203 6.46 11.07 -5.15
C VAL A 203 7.94 10.84 -5.38
N VAL A 204 8.66 11.85 -5.82
CA VAL A 204 10.06 11.73 -6.20
C VAL A 204 10.84 12.97 -5.80
N LEU A 205 12.13 12.80 -5.48
CA LEU A 205 13.02 13.90 -5.14
C LEU A 205 12.91 15.02 -6.19
N LYS A 206 12.82 16.28 -5.74
CA LYS A 206 12.62 17.42 -6.62
C LYS A 206 13.79 17.52 -7.61
N GLY A 207 13.47 17.68 -8.90
CA GLY A 207 14.44 17.64 -9.99
C GLY A 207 14.49 16.27 -10.68
N TYR A 208 13.92 15.23 -10.06
CA TYR A 208 13.89 13.86 -10.58
C TYR A 208 12.54 13.40 -11.16
N GLU A 209 11.66 14.35 -11.51
CA GLU A 209 10.33 14.05 -12.05
C GLU A 209 10.36 13.15 -13.31
N ASN A 210 11.36 13.32 -14.17
CA ASN A 210 11.47 12.59 -15.44
C ASN A 210 11.88 11.12 -15.29
N THR A 211 12.32 10.69 -14.10
CA THR A 211 12.75 9.30 -13.86
C THR A 211 11.61 8.41 -13.37
N VAL A 212 10.44 8.97 -13.07
CA VAL A 212 9.33 8.20 -12.46
C VAL A 212 8.90 7.01 -13.33
N THR A 213 8.78 7.20 -14.65
CA THR A 213 8.43 6.10 -15.58
C THR A 213 9.52 5.04 -15.60
N GLU A 214 10.79 5.43 -15.64
CA GLU A 214 11.93 4.53 -15.62
C GLU A 214 11.94 3.68 -14.34
N LEU A 215 11.77 4.32 -13.18
CA LEU A 215 11.75 3.66 -11.88
C LEU A 215 10.55 2.72 -11.74
N TYR A 216 9.37 3.11 -12.24
CA TYR A 216 8.20 2.25 -12.22
C TYR A 216 8.41 1.00 -13.08
N GLU A 217 8.91 1.13 -14.31
CA GLU A 217 9.24 -0.04 -15.14
C GLU A 217 10.35 -0.90 -14.53
N ALA A 218 11.33 -0.29 -13.84
CA ALA A 218 12.39 -1.02 -13.16
C ALA A 218 11.91 -1.83 -11.94
N GLN A 219 10.82 -1.43 -11.27
CA GLN A 219 10.22 -2.15 -10.13
C GLN A 219 9.08 -3.10 -10.54
N LYS A 220 8.43 -2.85 -11.69
CA LYS A 220 7.21 -3.56 -12.13
C LYS A 220 7.36 -5.08 -12.12
N ARG A 221 8.52 -5.60 -12.51
CA ARG A 221 8.74 -7.06 -12.46
C ARG A 221 8.76 -7.61 -11.04
N ALA A 222 9.36 -6.89 -10.09
CA ALA A 222 9.37 -7.31 -8.69
C ALA A 222 7.96 -7.29 -8.06
N GLU A 223 7.13 -6.32 -8.43
CA GLU A 223 5.72 -6.30 -8.05
C GLU A 223 4.97 -7.49 -8.66
N HIS A 224 5.19 -7.75 -9.94
CA HIS A 224 4.52 -8.81 -10.68
C HIS A 224 4.88 -10.21 -10.18
N ASP A 225 6.16 -10.47 -9.87
CA ASP A 225 6.65 -11.73 -9.33
C ASP A 225 5.88 -12.15 -8.07
N TYR A 226 5.53 -11.19 -7.20
CA TYR A 226 4.76 -11.48 -5.99
C TYR A 226 3.37 -12.07 -6.32
N PHE A 227 2.67 -11.48 -7.29
CA PHE A 227 1.30 -11.88 -7.64
C PHE A 227 1.26 -13.17 -8.47
N GLU A 228 2.24 -13.39 -9.36
CA GLU A 228 2.42 -14.68 -10.03
C GLU A 228 2.63 -15.79 -8.98
N LEU A 229 3.52 -15.57 -8.00
CA LEU A 229 3.74 -16.53 -6.92
C LEU A 229 2.49 -16.78 -6.07
N GLN A 230 1.63 -15.77 -5.86
CA GLN A 230 0.35 -15.99 -5.17
C GLN A 230 -0.60 -16.84 -6.00
N ALA A 231 -0.64 -16.65 -7.33
CA ALA A 231 -1.44 -17.48 -8.21
C ALA A 231 -1.00 -18.95 -8.16
N ASP A 232 0.31 -19.20 -8.24
CA ASP A 232 0.88 -20.55 -8.15
C ASP A 232 0.56 -21.25 -6.82
N HIS A 233 0.52 -20.51 -5.70
CA HIS A 233 0.32 -21.08 -4.37
C HIS A 233 -1.14 -21.22 -3.94
N LEU A 234 -2.03 -20.34 -4.40
CA LEU A 234 -3.40 -20.25 -3.88
C LEU A 234 -4.44 -20.90 -4.81
N VAL A 235 -4.11 -21.10 -6.09
CA VAL A 235 -5.05 -21.70 -7.04
C VAL A 235 -5.17 -23.20 -6.81
N GLU A 236 -6.41 -23.67 -6.60
CA GLU A 236 -6.74 -25.09 -6.64
C GLU A 236 -7.71 -25.37 -7.79
N LEU A 237 -7.18 -25.93 -8.88
CA LEU A 237 -8.00 -26.41 -10.00
C LEU A 237 -8.44 -27.85 -9.75
N SER A 238 -9.68 -28.16 -10.11
CA SER A 238 -10.20 -29.53 -10.09
C SER A 238 -10.28 -30.07 -11.51
N ASP A 239 -9.58 -31.17 -11.79
CA ASP A 239 -9.67 -31.94 -13.03
C ASP A 239 -10.93 -32.81 -13.10
N LYS A 240 -11.67 -32.90 -11.98
CA LYS A 240 -12.92 -33.65 -11.84
C LYS A 240 -14.07 -32.70 -11.57
N PRO A 241 -15.33 -33.11 -11.86
CA PRO A 241 -16.49 -32.34 -11.47
C PRO A 241 -16.53 -32.09 -9.95
N VAL A 242 -16.95 -30.89 -9.57
CA VAL A 242 -17.11 -30.48 -8.17
C VAL A 242 -18.60 -30.50 -7.83
N ALA A 243 -18.98 -31.27 -6.81
CA ALA A 243 -20.33 -31.30 -6.28
C ALA A 243 -20.41 -30.54 -4.96
N PHE A 244 -21.10 -29.40 -4.95
CA PHE A 244 -21.50 -28.71 -3.74
C PHE A 244 -22.78 -29.37 -3.21
N LYS A 245 -22.64 -30.19 -2.17
CA LYS A 245 -23.72 -31.04 -1.65
C LYS A 245 -24.41 -30.38 -0.44
N ASN A 246 -25.71 -30.61 -0.30
CA ASN A 246 -26.52 -30.17 0.85
C ASN A 246 -26.49 -28.66 1.10
N VAL A 247 -26.38 -27.87 0.03
CA VAL A 247 -26.33 -26.41 0.12
C VAL A 247 -27.73 -25.81 0.12
N THR A 248 -27.85 -24.60 0.70
CA THR A 248 -28.97 -23.71 0.39
C THR A 248 -28.58 -22.81 -0.78
N VAL A 249 -29.19 -22.95 -1.96
CA VAL A 249 -28.88 -22.09 -3.11
C VAL A 249 -29.65 -20.78 -3.02
N PHE A 250 -28.95 -19.65 -3.11
CA PHE A 250 -29.59 -18.35 -3.37
C PHE A 250 -29.85 -18.18 -4.87
N ASN A 251 -31.13 -18.17 -5.26
CA ASN A 251 -31.54 -17.91 -6.63
C ASN A 251 -31.68 -16.38 -6.81
N SER A 252 -30.68 -15.76 -7.44
CA SER A 252 -30.61 -14.30 -7.64
C SER A 252 -31.72 -13.76 -8.53
N LEU A 253 -32.25 -14.55 -9.47
CA LEU A 253 -33.34 -14.13 -10.36
C LEU A 253 -34.66 -13.95 -9.60
N THR A 254 -34.93 -14.81 -8.61
CA THR A 254 -36.20 -14.81 -7.87
C THR A 254 -36.08 -14.27 -6.44
N GLY A 255 -34.86 -14.04 -5.94
CA GLY A 255 -34.58 -13.63 -4.57
C GLY A 255 -34.88 -14.70 -3.52
N LYS A 256 -34.99 -15.98 -3.92
CA LYS A 256 -35.39 -17.08 -3.02
C LYS A 256 -34.23 -17.97 -2.62
N TYR A 257 -34.32 -18.53 -1.41
CA TYR A 257 -33.43 -19.57 -0.91
C TYR A 257 -34.03 -20.96 -1.16
N LEU A 258 -33.29 -21.80 -1.87
CA LEU A 258 -33.66 -23.18 -2.18
C LEU A 258 -32.85 -24.11 -1.28
N LYS A 259 -33.49 -24.70 -0.26
CA LYS A 259 -32.85 -25.63 0.67
C LYS A 259 -32.61 -27.01 0.05
N ASP A 260 -31.66 -27.74 0.63
CA ASP A 260 -31.33 -29.15 0.32
C ASP A 260 -31.04 -29.36 -1.17
N GLN A 261 -30.14 -28.53 -1.72
CA GLN A 261 -29.72 -28.62 -3.11
C GLN A 261 -28.35 -29.29 -3.21
N THR A 262 -28.10 -29.86 -4.39
CA THR A 262 -26.76 -30.16 -4.89
C THR A 262 -26.52 -29.30 -6.14
N VAL A 263 -25.32 -28.76 -6.28
CA VAL A 263 -24.86 -28.07 -7.49
C VAL A 263 -23.63 -28.78 -8.02
N ILE A 264 -23.67 -29.22 -9.28
CA ILE A 264 -22.53 -29.84 -9.97
C ILE A 264 -21.91 -28.80 -10.90
N VAL A 265 -20.60 -28.58 -10.74
CA VAL A 265 -19.77 -27.76 -11.62
C VAL A 265 -18.78 -28.67 -12.34
N GLU A 266 -18.70 -28.55 -13.65
CA GLU A 266 -17.82 -29.33 -14.51
C GLU A 266 -17.21 -28.40 -15.57
N ASN A 267 -15.88 -28.45 -15.73
CA ASN A 267 -15.13 -27.59 -16.67
C ASN A 267 -15.46 -26.09 -16.52
N GLY A 268 -15.58 -25.61 -15.28
CA GLY A 268 -15.89 -24.21 -14.97
C GLY A 268 -17.35 -23.80 -15.18
N LEU A 269 -18.23 -24.72 -15.59
CA LEU A 269 -19.64 -24.44 -15.85
C LEU A 269 -20.56 -25.17 -14.88
N ILE A 270 -21.67 -24.54 -14.50
CA ILE A 270 -22.74 -25.19 -13.74
C ILE A 270 -23.42 -26.18 -14.67
N ARG A 271 -23.25 -27.49 -14.41
CA ARG A 271 -23.87 -28.57 -15.17
C ARG A 271 -25.28 -28.87 -14.67
N GLU A 272 -25.49 -28.90 -13.36
CA GLU A 272 -26.77 -29.29 -12.77
C GLU A 272 -27.02 -28.60 -11.42
N VAL A 273 -28.27 -28.20 -11.18
CA VAL A 273 -28.76 -27.67 -9.90
C VAL A 273 -30.09 -28.33 -9.58
N GLY A 274 -30.26 -28.84 -8.37
CA GLY A 274 -31.49 -29.53 -8.00
C GLY A 274 -31.48 -30.11 -6.60
N LYS A 275 -32.61 -30.69 -6.20
CA LYS A 275 -32.77 -31.32 -4.88
C LYS A 275 -31.71 -32.38 -4.67
N ALA A 276 -31.05 -32.36 -3.52
CA ALA A 276 -29.95 -33.27 -3.19
C ALA A 276 -30.35 -34.75 -3.29
N SER A 277 -31.62 -35.08 -3.03
CA SER A 277 -32.16 -36.44 -3.18
C SER A 277 -32.35 -36.91 -4.62
N LYS A 278 -32.25 -36.02 -5.61
CA LYS A 278 -32.47 -36.31 -7.04
C LYS A 278 -31.18 -36.30 -7.86
N ILE A 279 -30.14 -35.62 -7.36
CA ILE A 279 -28.86 -35.51 -8.06
C ILE A 279 -27.94 -36.65 -7.64
N LYS A 280 -27.48 -37.43 -8.63
CA LYS A 280 -26.49 -38.48 -8.41
C LYS A 280 -25.09 -37.86 -8.45
N ILE A 281 -24.33 -38.04 -7.37
CA ILE A 281 -22.93 -37.65 -7.28
C ILE A 281 -22.09 -38.90 -7.52
N GLU A 282 -21.26 -38.90 -8.55
CA GLU A 282 -20.34 -40.01 -8.82
C GLU A 282 -19.19 -40.01 -7.81
N SER A 283 -18.65 -41.19 -7.49
CA SER A 283 -17.53 -41.36 -6.54
C SER A 283 -16.25 -40.65 -6.97
N THR A 284 -16.13 -40.31 -8.25
CA THR A 284 -14.98 -39.58 -8.80
C THR A 284 -15.06 -38.08 -8.54
N TYR A 285 -16.23 -37.53 -8.19
CA TYR A 285 -16.40 -36.10 -8.06
C TYR A 285 -15.70 -35.57 -6.80
N LYS A 286 -15.15 -34.37 -6.87
CA LYS A 286 -14.72 -33.64 -5.67
C LYS A 286 -15.98 -33.15 -4.95
N VAL A 287 -16.18 -33.56 -3.71
CA VAL A 287 -17.37 -33.18 -2.94
C VAL A 287 -17.04 -32.10 -1.93
N ILE A 288 -17.81 -31.02 -1.97
CA ILE A 288 -17.80 -29.95 -0.96
C ILE A 288 -19.14 -30.01 -0.22
N ASP A 289 -19.11 -30.38 1.07
CA ASP A 289 -20.32 -30.38 1.90
C ASP A 289 -20.62 -28.97 2.41
N GLY A 290 -21.75 -28.42 1.97
CA GLY A 290 -22.22 -27.10 2.38
C GLY A 290 -23.44 -27.14 3.28
N ASN A 291 -23.63 -28.22 4.05
CA ASN A 291 -24.66 -28.28 5.08
C ASN A 291 -24.60 -27.05 6.01
N GLY A 292 -25.75 -26.42 6.24
CA GLY A 292 -25.85 -25.18 7.03
C GLY A 292 -25.25 -23.93 6.37
N LYS A 293 -24.81 -24.01 5.10
CA LYS A 293 -24.24 -22.89 4.34
C LYS A 293 -25.14 -22.50 3.17
N VAL A 294 -24.98 -21.26 2.72
CA VAL A 294 -25.63 -20.74 1.51
C VAL A 294 -24.61 -20.74 0.37
N LEU A 295 -24.99 -21.30 -0.78
CA LEU A 295 -24.27 -21.16 -2.03
C LEU A 295 -24.90 -20.03 -2.84
N MET A 296 -24.09 -19.04 -3.20
CA MET A 296 -24.51 -17.86 -3.95
C MET A 296 -23.69 -17.74 -5.24
N PRO A 297 -24.21 -17.04 -6.27
CA PRO A 297 -23.40 -16.64 -7.41
C PRO A 297 -22.20 -15.82 -6.96
N GLY A 298 -21.09 -15.90 -7.71
CA GLY A 298 -19.95 -15.01 -7.52
C GLY A 298 -20.38 -13.54 -7.66
N LEU A 299 -19.81 -12.68 -6.82
CA LEU A 299 -20.22 -11.27 -6.76
C LEU A 299 -19.66 -10.49 -7.95
N TRP A 300 -20.39 -9.44 -8.31
CA TRP A 300 -20.03 -8.51 -9.37
C TRP A 300 -19.77 -7.13 -8.78
N ASP A 301 -18.55 -6.61 -8.93
CA ASP A 301 -18.32 -5.18 -8.76
C ASP A 301 -18.65 -4.46 -10.07
N ASN A 302 -19.69 -3.63 -10.03
CA ASN A 302 -20.14 -2.90 -11.22
C ASN A 302 -19.48 -1.51 -11.37
N HIS A 303 -18.60 -1.12 -10.46
CA HIS A 303 -17.88 0.16 -10.47
C HIS A 303 -16.43 -0.03 -9.99
N ALA A 304 -15.61 -0.69 -10.80
CA ALA A 304 -14.23 -1.00 -10.42
C ALA A 304 -13.18 -0.10 -11.08
N HIS A 305 -12.17 0.28 -10.29
CA HIS A 305 -10.89 0.86 -10.71
C HIS A 305 -9.79 -0.15 -10.35
N TYR A 306 -9.56 -1.11 -11.25
CA TYR A 306 -8.75 -2.30 -11.06
C TYR A 306 -7.25 -2.11 -11.33
N SER A 307 -6.45 -2.53 -10.37
CA SER A 307 -5.01 -2.78 -10.47
C SER A 307 -4.71 -4.22 -10.01
N THR A 308 -3.56 -4.79 -10.39
CA THR A 308 -3.17 -6.17 -10.05
C THR A 308 -3.27 -6.46 -8.55
N GLU A 309 -2.86 -5.53 -7.70
CA GLU A 309 -2.95 -5.61 -6.24
C GLU A 309 -4.37 -5.86 -5.70
N GLN A 310 -5.38 -5.38 -6.42
CA GLN A 310 -6.77 -5.52 -6.01
C GLN A 310 -7.35 -6.90 -6.34
N GLY A 311 -6.69 -7.68 -7.21
CA GLY A 311 -7.18 -8.99 -7.64
C GLY A 311 -7.42 -9.95 -6.47
N LEU A 312 -6.43 -10.06 -5.59
CA LEU A 312 -6.51 -10.90 -4.39
C LEU A 312 -7.62 -10.45 -3.45
N TYR A 313 -7.78 -9.13 -3.24
CA TYR A 313 -8.80 -8.60 -2.33
C TYR A 313 -10.23 -8.79 -2.86
N HIS A 314 -10.43 -8.60 -4.17
CA HIS A 314 -11.73 -8.88 -4.80
C HIS A 314 -12.12 -10.34 -4.61
N LEU A 315 -11.22 -11.28 -4.90
CA LEU A 315 -11.48 -12.71 -4.74
C LEU A 315 -11.73 -13.08 -3.27
N ALA A 316 -10.94 -12.53 -2.34
CA ALA A 316 -11.15 -12.74 -0.90
C ALA A 316 -12.51 -12.20 -0.42
N GLY A 317 -12.99 -11.11 -1.03
CA GLY A 317 -14.34 -10.56 -0.81
C GLY A 317 -15.45 -11.30 -1.55
N GLY A 318 -15.14 -12.32 -2.35
CA GLY A 318 -16.10 -13.09 -3.14
C GLY A 318 -16.51 -12.45 -4.47
N VAL A 319 -15.84 -11.37 -4.90
CA VAL A 319 -16.02 -10.74 -6.21
C VAL A 319 -15.26 -11.53 -7.26
N THR A 320 -16.00 -12.15 -8.19
CA THR A 320 -15.44 -12.96 -9.26
C THR A 320 -15.50 -12.27 -10.61
N ASN A 321 -16.25 -11.17 -10.74
CA ASN A 321 -16.41 -10.42 -11.98
C ASN A 321 -16.41 -8.92 -11.70
N ILE A 322 -15.82 -8.15 -12.60
CA ILE A 322 -15.84 -6.68 -12.52
C ILE A 322 -16.24 -6.00 -13.83
N LYS A 323 -16.81 -4.81 -13.67
CA LYS A 323 -16.93 -3.80 -14.74
C LYS A 323 -15.96 -2.66 -14.43
N ALA A 324 -14.88 -2.60 -15.21
CA ALA A 324 -13.86 -1.58 -15.13
C ALA A 324 -14.35 -0.28 -15.78
N LEU A 325 -14.58 0.76 -14.97
CA LEU A 325 -15.19 2.02 -15.44
C LEU A 325 -14.19 3.14 -15.77
N GLY A 326 -12.94 3.02 -15.32
CA GLY A 326 -11.84 3.93 -15.66
C GLY A 326 -10.54 3.43 -15.05
N ASN A 327 -9.51 3.18 -15.86
CA ASN A 327 -8.27 2.54 -15.40
C ASN A 327 -7.06 3.08 -16.15
N SER A 328 -5.87 2.64 -15.76
CA SER A 328 -4.61 2.92 -16.45
C SER A 328 -4.43 2.11 -17.75
N LEU A 329 -3.51 2.56 -18.62
CA LEU A 329 -3.21 2.00 -19.96
C LEU A 329 -2.77 0.54 -19.98
N ASP A 330 -2.37 0.01 -18.84
CA ASP A 330 -1.94 -1.37 -18.62
C ASP A 330 -3.07 -2.36 -18.30
N LEU A 331 -4.32 -1.90 -18.10
CA LEU A 331 -5.44 -2.78 -17.80
C LEU A 331 -5.65 -3.90 -18.85
N PRO A 332 -5.55 -3.65 -20.18
CA PRO A 332 -5.72 -4.71 -21.16
C PRO A 332 -4.70 -5.84 -21.03
N ASP A 333 -3.45 -5.54 -20.64
CA ASP A 333 -2.43 -6.57 -20.45
C ASP A 333 -2.65 -7.30 -19.13
N THR A 334 -3.03 -6.59 -18.07
CA THR A 334 -3.45 -7.20 -16.79
C THR A 334 -4.61 -8.17 -17.01
N LYS A 335 -5.62 -7.79 -17.81
CA LYS A 335 -6.73 -8.67 -18.19
C LYS A 335 -6.25 -9.96 -18.82
N LYS A 336 -5.35 -9.88 -19.82
CA LYS A 336 -4.84 -11.07 -20.51
C LYS A 336 -4.11 -12.02 -19.54
N GLN A 337 -3.40 -11.48 -18.55
CA GLN A 337 -2.72 -12.27 -17.52
C GLN A 337 -3.72 -12.98 -16.59
N VAL A 338 -4.79 -12.28 -16.17
CA VAL A 338 -5.90 -12.88 -15.39
C VAL A 338 -6.61 -13.97 -16.20
N ASP A 339 -6.94 -13.71 -17.48
CA ASP A 339 -7.62 -14.68 -18.36
C ASP A 339 -6.77 -15.95 -18.58
N ARG A 340 -5.44 -15.85 -18.50
CA ARG A 340 -4.51 -16.99 -18.59
C ARG A 340 -4.24 -17.68 -17.25
N GLY A 341 -4.76 -17.14 -16.14
CA GLY A 341 -4.50 -17.66 -14.80
C GLY A 341 -3.11 -17.34 -14.25
N GLU A 342 -2.35 -16.44 -14.90
CA GLU A 342 -1.03 -15.99 -14.43
C GLU A 342 -1.17 -15.05 -13.22
N LEU A 343 -2.29 -14.33 -13.13
CA LEU A 343 -2.63 -13.49 -12.00
C LEU A 343 -3.98 -13.90 -11.41
N LEU A 344 -4.05 -13.89 -10.08
CA LEU A 344 -5.32 -14.03 -9.37
C LEU A 344 -6.09 -12.72 -9.39
N GLY A 345 -7.29 -12.77 -9.97
CA GLY A 345 -8.22 -11.65 -9.94
C GLY A 345 -9.61 -12.04 -10.42
N PRO A 346 -10.60 -11.14 -10.25
CA PRO A 346 -11.90 -11.31 -10.87
C PRO A 346 -11.77 -11.23 -12.39
N GLU A 347 -12.68 -11.91 -13.08
CA GLU A 347 -12.83 -11.74 -14.52
C GLU A 347 -13.15 -10.28 -14.85
N ILE A 348 -12.29 -9.68 -15.67
CA ILE A 348 -12.49 -8.31 -16.17
C ILE A 348 -13.43 -8.40 -17.38
N SER A 349 -14.74 -8.47 -17.09
CA SER A 349 -15.78 -8.76 -18.07
C SER A 349 -16.12 -7.56 -18.97
N ILE A 350 -16.04 -6.34 -18.45
CA ILE A 350 -16.29 -5.11 -19.21
C ILE A 350 -15.19 -4.08 -18.92
N MET A 351 -14.64 -3.47 -19.96
CA MET A 351 -13.74 -2.32 -19.87
C MET A 351 -14.38 -1.14 -20.60
N SER A 352 -14.88 -0.14 -19.86
CA SER A 352 -15.64 0.98 -20.41
C SER A 352 -14.77 2.10 -21.02
N GLY A 353 -13.45 1.93 -21.08
CA GLY A 353 -12.50 2.91 -21.61
C GLY A 353 -12.01 3.93 -20.57
N PHE A 354 -11.01 4.72 -20.94
CA PHE A 354 -10.36 5.72 -20.08
C PHE A 354 -11.33 6.85 -19.72
N SER A 355 -11.49 7.12 -18.42
CA SER A 355 -12.28 8.27 -17.97
C SER A 355 -11.52 9.61 -18.04
N ASP A 356 -10.23 9.65 -18.43
CA ASP A 356 -9.36 10.79 -18.12
C ASP A 356 -8.40 11.28 -19.24
N PHE A 357 -8.68 11.00 -20.53
CA PHE A 357 -8.00 11.68 -21.64
C PHE A 357 -8.81 12.86 -22.21
N ALA A 358 -9.37 13.69 -21.34
CA ALA A 358 -9.97 14.98 -21.70
C ALA A 358 -9.02 16.14 -21.38
#